data_AF-A0A2E1IPC6-F1
#
_entry.id   AF-A0A2E1IPC6-F1
#
_cell.length_a   1.000
_cell.length_b   1.000
_cell.length_c   1.000
_cell.angle_alpha   90.00
_cell.angle_beta   90.00
_cell.angle_gamma   90.00
#
_symmetry.space_group_name_H-M   'P 1'
#
loop_
_entity.id
_entity.type
_entity.pdbx_description
1 polymer ?
#
loop_
_entity_poly.entity_id
_entity_poly.type
_entity_poly.pdbx_seq_one_letter_code
_entity_poly.pdbx_strand_id
1 'polypeptide(L)' 'MIKLDGRVVETPMGSTIDSIRDGGYWVCDRDHNCREVRGLWEAEEYLRERERGFDYPYATNIRTVQ' A
#
# COMPACT_ATOMS: atom_id res chain seq x y z
N MET A 1 5.70 -0.11 17.69
CA MET A 1 6.18 0.89 16.71
C MET A 1 6.60 0.11 15.48
N ILE A 2 5.94 0.33 14.35
CA ILE A 2 6.12 -0.50 13.14
C ILE A 2 7.41 -0.08 12.46
N LYS A 3 8.24 -1.05 12.08
CA LYS A 3 9.49 -0.82 11.36
C LYS A 3 9.27 -1.12 9.89
N LEU A 4 9.09 -0.05 9.11
CA LEU A 4 9.03 -0.13 7.66
C LEU A 4 10.40 -0.54 7.10
N ASP A 5 10.40 -1.41 6.10
CA ASP A 5 11.59 -1.90 5.43
C ASP A 5 11.76 -1.27 4.04
N GLY A 6 10.67 -1.02 3.32
CA GLY A 6 10.70 -0.29 2.04
C GLY A 6 9.32 0.02 1.46
N ARG A 7 9.26 1.01 0.57
CA ARG A 7 8.04 1.41 -0.17
C ARG A 7 7.80 0.47 -1.34
N VAL A 8 6.63 -0.18 -1.35
CA VAL A 8 6.21 -1.13 -2.39
C VAL A 8 5.31 -0.43 -3.42
N VAL A 9 4.32 0.34 -2.95
CA VAL A 9 3.37 1.05 -3.82
C VAL A 9 3.15 2.46 -3.29
N GLU A 10 3.05 3.41 -4.21
CA GLU A 10 2.51 4.74 -3.96
C GLU A 10 1.53 5.08 -5.09
N THR A 11 0.27 5.31 -4.73
CA THR A 11 -0.77 5.67 -5.70
C THR A 11 -0.73 7.18 -5.95
N PRO A 12 -1.18 7.66 -7.12
CA PRO A 12 -1.31 9.10 -7.37
C PRO A 12 -2.23 9.83 -6.38
N MET A 13 -3.11 9.09 -5.70
CA MET A 13 -4.01 9.61 -4.68
C MET A 13 -3.34 9.77 -3.31
N GLY A 14 -2.07 9.36 -3.18
CA GLY A 14 -1.30 9.45 -1.93
C GLY A 14 -1.43 8.23 -1.02
N SER A 15 -2.08 7.15 -1.47
CA SER A 15 -2.10 5.90 -0.72
C SER A 15 -0.80 5.12 -0.89
N THR A 16 -0.48 4.30 0.09
CA THR A 16 0.85 3.68 0.20
C THR A 16 0.77 2.24 0.68
N ILE A 17 1.68 1.41 0.18
CA ILE A 17 1.98 0.07 0.70
C ILE A 17 3.48 0.05 1.00
N ASP A 18 3.84 -0.23 2.24
CA ASP A 18 5.21 -0.37 2.71
C ASP A 18 5.41 -1.80 3.24
N SER A 19 6.54 -2.44 2.93
CA SER A 19 6.92 -3.71 3.56
C SER A 19 7.34 -3.48 5.02
N ILE A 20 7.06 -4.45 5.89
CA ILE A 20 7.46 -4.42 7.29
C ILE A 20 8.57 -5.46 7.53
N ARG A 21 9.56 -5.12 8.36
CA ARG A 21 10.72 -5.99 8.64
C ARG A 21 10.38 -7.39 9.16
N ASP A 22 9.31 -7.49 9.95
CA ASP A 22 8.87 -8.76 10.56
C ASP A 22 7.92 -9.55 9.63
N GLY A 23 7.78 -9.09 8.38
CA GLY A 23 6.85 -9.63 7.39
C GLY A 23 5.54 -8.85 7.33
N GLY A 24 4.79 -9.06 6.25
CA GLY A 24 3.56 -8.33 5.99
C GLY A 24 3.79 -6.92 5.44
N TYR A 25 2.73 -6.12 5.46
CA TYR A 25 2.67 -4.81 4.83
C TYR A 25 1.95 -3.82 5.72
N TRP A 26 2.48 -2.60 5.73
CA TRP A 26 1.84 -1.43 6.28
C TRP A 26 1.16 -0.69 5.13
N VAL A 27 -0.16 -0.58 5.20
CA VAL A 27 -0.96 0.04 4.16
C VAL A 27 -1.58 1.31 4.72
N CYS A 28 -1.52 2.41 3.99
CA CYS A 28 -2.21 3.66 4.35
C CYS A 28 -3.02 4.17 3.16
N ASP A 29 -4.26 4.58 3.42
CA ASP A 29 -5.06 5.30 2.41
C ASP A 29 -4.67 6.79 2.32
N ARG A 30 -5.30 7.51 1.37
CA ARG A 30 -5.12 8.95 1.16
C ARG A 30 -5.42 9.83 2.38
N ASP A 31 -6.24 9.33 3.30
CA ASP A 31 -6.67 10.03 4.51
C ASP A 31 -5.77 9.64 5.71
N HIS A 32 -4.66 8.94 5.44
CA HIS A 32 -3.69 8.42 6.40
C HIS A 32 -4.28 7.43 7.41
N ASN A 33 -5.38 6.75 7.07
CA ASN A 33 -5.82 5.59 7.84
C ASN A 33 -4.92 4.41 7.47
N CYS A 34 -4.13 3.96 8.44
CA CYS A 34 -3.16 2.91 8.22
C CYS A 34 -3.52 1.61 8.95
N ARG A 35 -3.17 0.48 8.34
CA ARG A 35 -3.27 -0.84 8.98
C ARG A 35 -2.16 -1.77 8.53
N GLU A 36 -1.85 -2.71 9.40
CA GLU A 36 -1.01 -3.86 9.07
C GLU A 36 -1.86 -4.96 8.44
N VAL A 37 -1.34 -5.56 7.38
CA VAL A 37 -1.92 -6.71 6.67
C VAL A 37 -0.84 -7.72 6.36
N ARG A 38 -1.20 -9.00 6.23
CA ARG A 38 -0.19 -10.06 6.07
C ARG A 38 0.26 -10.28 4.64
N GLY A 39 -0.59 -9.98 3.66
CA GLY A 39 -0.34 -10.27 2.26
C GLY A 39 -0.47 -9.04 1.37
N LEU A 40 0.31 -9.00 0.29
CA LEU A 40 0.27 -7.89 -0.68
C LEU A 40 -1.11 -7.78 -1.33
N TRP A 41 -1.74 -8.91 -1.63
CA TRP A 41 -3.10 -8.92 -2.17
C TRP A 41 -4.11 -8.23 -1.24
N GLU A 42 -4.05 -8.49 0.07
CA GLU A 42 -4.94 -7.82 1.04
C GLU A 42 -4.65 -6.31 1.11
N ALA A 43 -3.38 -5.92 0.99
CA ALA A 43 -2.96 -4.52 0.94
C ALA A 43 -3.53 -3.80 -0.30
N GLU A 44 -3.43 -4.43 -1.47
CA GLU A 44 -3.95 -3.90 -2.72
C GLU A 44 -5.49 -3.80 -2.70
N GLU A 45 -6.18 -4.84 -2.22
CA GLU A 45 -7.63 -4.84 -2.06
C GLU A 45 -8.10 -3.70 -1.14
N TYR A 46 -7.38 -3.48 -0.03
CA TYR A 46 -7.67 -2.40 0.91
C TYR A 46 -7.63 -1.02 0.24
N LEU A 47 -6.64 -0.79 -0.64
CA LEU A 47 -6.54 0.45 -1.39
C LEU A 47 -7.62 0.55 -2.47
N ARG A 48 -7.85 -0.54 -3.22
CA ARG A 48 -8.86 -0.60 -4.28
C ARG A 48 -10.26 -0.26 -3.78
N GLU A 49 -10.63 -0.72 -2.60
CA GLU A 49 -11.94 -0.41 -1.99
C GLU A 49 -12.10 1.08 -1.65
N ARG A 50 -11.02 1.74 -1.24
CA ARG A 50 -11.02 3.14 -0.79
C ARG A 50 -10.82 4.16 -1.89
N GLU A 51 -10.23 3.72 -2.99
CA GLU A 51 -10.01 4.53 -4.18
C GLU A 51 -11.01 4.21 -5.30
N ARG A 52 -12.13 3.51 -4.99
CA ARG A 52 -13.20 3.20 -5.95
C ARG A 52 -13.58 4.43 -6.78
N GLY A 53 -13.50 4.28 -8.10
CA GLY A 53 -13.72 5.36 -9.07
C GLY A 53 -12.44 5.87 -9.73
N PHE A 54 -11.26 5.49 -9.21
CA PHE A 54 -9.98 5.67 -9.87
C PHE A 54 -9.46 4.33 -10.36
N ASP A 55 -9.40 4.16 -11.68
CA ASP A 55 -8.88 2.95 -12.33
C ASP A 55 -7.36 3.06 -12.41
N TYR A 56 -6.68 2.96 -11.25
CA TYR A 56 -5.22 2.87 -11.21
C TYR A 56 -4.84 1.39 -11.18
N PRO A 57 -3.95 0.92 -12.07
CA PRO A 57 -3.56 -0.48 -12.02
C PRO A 57 -2.60 -0.69 -10.85
N TYR A 58 -3.15 -1.14 -9.71
CA TYR A 58 -2.42 -1.44 -8.48
C TYR A 58 -1.25 -2.41 -8.71
N ALA A 59 -1.39 -3.31 -9.68
CA ALA A 59 -0.40 -4.33 -10.01
C ALA A 59 0.66 -3.92 -11.06
N THR A 60 0.51 -2.81 -11.82
CA THR A 60 1.39 -2.52 -12.97
C THR A 60 2.16 -1.21 -12.93
N ASN A 61 1.99 -0.38 -11.89
CA ASN A 61 2.81 0.82 -11.67
C ASN A 61 3.50 0.78 -10.31
N ILE A 62 4.11 -0.37 -9.98
CA ILE A 62 5.10 -0.49 -8.91
C ILE A 62 6.29 0.38 -9.30
N ARG A 63 6.36 1.61 -8.79
CA ARG A 63 7.64 2.33 -8.75
C ARG A 63 8.44 1.65 -7.65
N THR A 64 9.40 0.81 -8.02
CA THR A 64 10.48 0.44 -7.13
C THR A 64 11.18 1.72 -6.72
N VAL A 65 10.88 2.19 -5.50
CA VAL A 65 11.62 3.30 -4.89
C VAL A 65 13.03 2.76 -4.65
N GLN A 66 14.00 3.28 -5.42
CA GLN A 66 15.44 3.01 -5.23
C GLN A 66 15.95 3.68 -3.96
#